data_AF-A0AAW0EWT5-F1
#
_entry.id   AF-A0AAW0EWT5-F1
#
_cell.length_a   1.000
_cell.length_b   1.000
_cell.length_c   1.000
_cell.angle_alpha   90.00
_cell.angle_beta   90.00
_cell.angle_gamma   90.00
#
_symmetry.space_group_name_H-M   'P 1'
#
loop_
_entity.id
_entity.type
_entity.pdbx_description
1 polymer ?
#
loop_
_entity_poly.entity_id
_entity_poly.type
_entity_poly.pdbx_seq_one_letter_code
_entity_poly.pdbx_strand_id
1 'polypeptide(L)'
;MELATLDPAAQQELQRMTQAIEQYAARLDTLGTELQTIEEQNRNDDVSRQIQQYNEAAVAPNEIAAEDAMDNIVRLQNQIKIVRRRNQLLARENAMQEKLLRERAKRLDGVHKELDVVKSATGWYGGKRDVQFSQIERERADIHDMSLVEASMRSDIKASKVAIAKLEKTVLALNATVLANEARRTEYMQLRNDCRVRAKECSDMQVKAQRLAADNNRLQLVVQTESESTLVESSVACMESDREFLSDAVQDMKLACRRQDNVIKAQIARQQQLQRRLDTVTKSLSEMRLAREFERNVAKSALVPSASREEPQDVAEVLPEDEFIPVDTFRLLYKNNEMMRTNVARKNMLVLEKGASMESMEAKVAEYVGRHNEAIRFDDSVQISSDAAARAAQQSLSAEEEGLARQIEDLRASNNQMRSSVLKKTAPNRRR
;
A
#
# COMPACT_ATOMS: atom_id res chain seq x y z
N MET A 1 14.40 76.09 24.14
CA MET A 1 14.27 76.17 22.67
C MET A 1 15.61 75.74 22.08
N GLU A 2 15.80 74.46 21.79
CA GLU A 2 16.93 73.98 20.97
C GLU A 2 16.44 72.82 20.11
N LEU A 3 15.57 73.17 19.16
CA LEU A 3 15.20 72.36 18.00
C LEU A 3 15.74 73.11 16.79
N ALA A 4 16.96 72.77 16.39
CA ALA A 4 17.64 73.03 15.10
C ALA A 4 19.14 73.04 15.43
N THR A 5 19.95 72.06 15.03
CA THR A 5 20.18 71.65 13.65
C THR A 5 20.52 70.16 13.60
N LEU A 6 19.52 69.30 13.37
CA LEU A 6 19.79 68.00 12.76
C LEU A 6 20.06 68.28 11.28
N ASP A 7 21.25 67.90 10.84
CA ASP A 7 21.69 68.03 9.45
C ASP A 7 20.59 67.47 8.52
N PRO A 8 20.03 68.25 7.58
CA PRO A 8 18.92 67.80 6.73
C PRO A 8 19.24 66.52 5.95
N ALA A 9 20.52 66.29 5.63
CA ALA A 9 21.00 65.05 5.04
C ALA A 9 20.83 63.84 5.98
N ALA A 10 21.07 64.03 7.29
CA ALA A 10 20.90 62.99 8.30
C ALA A 10 19.42 62.65 8.55
N GLN A 11 18.52 63.65 8.48
CA GLN A 11 17.07 63.41 8.58
C GLN A 11 16.53 62.67 7.36
N GLN A 12 17.00 63.04 6.17
CA GLN A 12 16.59 62.37 4.93
C GLN A 12 17.06 60.92 4.90
N GLU A 13 18.25 60.64 5.42
CA GLU A 13 18.78 59.28 5.44
C GLU A 13 18.18 58.41 6.57
N LEU A 14 17.80 59.03 7.69
CA LEU A 14 16.96 58.38 8.71
C LEU A 14 15.62 57.95 8.11
N GLN A 15 14.93 58.83 7.38
CA GLN A 15 13.66 58.49 6.72
C GLN A 15 13.83 57.37 5.70
N ARG A 16 14.93 57.35 4.95
CA ARG A 16 15.24 56.28 4.00
C ARG A 16 15.49 54.94 4.69
N MET A 17 16.22 54.94 5.80
CA MET A 17 16.45 53.74 6.60
C MET A 17 15.17 53.22 7.25
N THR A 18 14.33 54.10 7.77
CA THR A 18 13.03 53.71 8.34
C THR A 18 12.14 53.07 7.26
N GLN A 19 12.07 53.67 6.07
CA GLN A 19 11.34 53.09 4.93
C GLN A 19 11.91 51.74 4.50
N ALA A 20 13.23 51.57 4.49
CA ALA A 20 13.86 50.29 4.17
C ALA A 20 13.54 49.22 5.24
N ILE A 21 13.57 49.58 6.52
CA ILE A 21 13.20 48.70 7.63
C ILE A 21 11.75 48.26 7.50
N GLU A 22 10.83 49.19 7.24
CA GLU A 22 9.41 48.88 7.02
C GLU A 22 9.22 47.96 5.80
N GLN A 23 9.94 48.19 4.70
CA GLN A 23 9.89 47.32 3.51
C GLN A 23 10.44 45.91 3.78
N TYR A 24 11.54 45.79 4.54
CA TYR A 24 12.10 44.49 4.88
C TYR A 24 11.27 43.74 5.93
N ALA A 25 10.66 44.45 6.88
CA ALA A 25 9.71 43.89 7.84
C ALA A 25 8.46 43.36 7.13
N ALA A 26 7.87 44.16 6.24
CA ALA A 26 6.74 43.72 5.41
C ALA A 26 7.11 42.50 4.55
N ARG A 27 8.36 42.43 4.06
CA ARG A 27 8.83 41.29 3.27
C ARG A 27 9.03 40.01 4.10
N LEU A 28 9.47 40.16 5.36
CA LEU A 28 9.55 39.04 6.30
C LEU A 28 8.16 38.51 6.66
N ASP A 29 7.18 39.39 6.85
CA ASP A 29 5.79 38.98 7.09
C ASP A 29 5.21 38.24 5.88
N THR A 30 5.45 38.73 4.65
CA THR A 30 5.03 38.00 3.44
C THR A 30 5.68 36.64 3.31
N LEU A 31 6.98 36.51 3.62
CA LEU A 31 7.68 35.21 3.61
C LEU A 31 7.15 34.27 4.70
N GLY A 32 6.81 34.81 5.88
CA GLY A 32 6.17 34.06 6.95
C GLY A 32 4.82 33.49 6.50
N THR A 33 3.99 34.30 5.83
CA THR A 33 2.70 33.86 5.29
C THR A 33 2.87 32.85 4.15
N GLU A 34 3.85 33.03 3.26
CA GLU A 34 4.15 32.07 2.19
C GLU A 34 4.60 30.71 2.76
N LEU A 35 5.47 30.71 3.78
CA LEU A 35 5.89 29.49 4.47
C LEU A 35 4.71 28.79 5.16
N GLN A 36 3.83 29.55 5.83
CA GLN A 36 2.62 29.01 6.44
C GLN A 36 1.70 28.36 5.39
N THR A 37 1.49 29.02 4.24
CA THR A 37 0.69 28.43 3.16
C THR A 37 1.32 27.19 2.54
N ILE A 38 2.65 27.13 2.43
CA ILE A 38 3.38 25.93 1.96
C ILE A 38 3.26 24.79 2.99
N GLU A 39 3.35 25.08 4.29
CA GLU A 39 3.13 24.09 5.34
C GLU A 39 1.69 23.57 5.35
N GLU A 40 0.69 24.44 5.17
CA GLU A 40 -0.71 24.06 5.08
C GLU A 40 -1.01 23.25 3.82
N GLN A 41 -0.43 23.61 2.67
CA GLN A 41 -0.53 22.83 1.44
C GLN A 41 0.15 21.46 1.57
N ASN A 42 1.28 21.37 2.28
CA ASN A 42 1.93 20.08 2.56
C ASN A 42 1.15 19.21 3.54
N ARG A 43 0.47 19.81 4.53
CA ARG A 43 -0.41 19.10 5.49
C ARG A 43 -1.74 18.67 4.87
N ASN A 44 -2.24 19.41 3.88
CA ASN A 44 -3.47 19.11 3.13
C ASN A 44 -3.21 18.46 1.76
N ASP A 45 -1.98 18.02 1.50
CA ASP A 45 -1.62 17.32 0.26
C ASP A 45 -2.41 16.00 0.19
N ASP A 46 -3.33 15.89 -0.78
CA ASP A 46 -4.24 14.75 -0.96
C ASP A 46 -3.47 13.41 -1.01
N VAL A 47 -2.23 13.45 -1.49
CA VAL A 47 -1.33 12.30 -1.57
C VAL A 47 -0.82 11.88 -0.18
N SER A 48 -0.53 12.83 0.71
CA SER A 48 -0.08 12.55 2.09
C SER A 48 -1.22 12.02 2.95
N ARG A 49 -2.44 12.56 2.80
CA ARG A 49 -3.66 12.01 3.43
C ARG A 49 -3.97 10.60 2.93
N GLN A 50 -3.85 10.35 1.63
CA GLN A 50 -4.00 9.01 1.08
C GLN A 50 -2.97 8.06 1.68
N ILE A 51 -1.69 8.43 1.77
CA ILE A 51 -0.65 7.58 2.37
C ILE A 51 -0.94 7.26 3.85
N GLN A 52 -1.41 8.24 4.64
CA GLN A 52 -1.80 8.02 6.04
C GLN A 52 -3.01 7.08 6.17
N GLN A 53 -4.09 7.34 5.42
CA GLN A 53 -5.27 6.46 5.39
C GLN A 53 -4.93 5.02 4.94
N TYR A 54 -3.92 4.86 4.07
CA TYR A 54 -3.46 3.53 3.62
C TYR A 54 -2.54 2.83 4.62
N ASN A 55 -1.69 3.56 5.35
CA ASN A 55 -0.90 2.98 6.42
C ASN A 55 -1.78 2.48 7.58
N GLU A 56 -2.90 3.15 7.83
CA GLU A 56 -3.92 2.73 8.80
C GLU A 56 -4.70 1.49 8.35
N ALA A 57 -4.93 1.31 7.03
CA ALA A 57 -5.59 0.13 6.47
C ALA A 57 -4.71 -1.14 6.41
N ALA A 58 -3.38 -1.00 6.52
CA ALA A 58 -2.42 -2.10 6.34
C ALA A 58 -2.02 -2.84 7.66
N VAL A 59 -2.66 -2.53 8.79
CA VAL A 59 -2.18 -2.90 10.14
C VAL A 59 -2.43 -4.36 10.57
N ALA A 60 -2.80 -5.29 9.67
CA ALA A 60 -2.92 -6.71 10.02
C ALA A 60 -2.01 -7.60 9.12
N PRO A 61 -0.73 -7.82 9.49
CA PRO A 61 0.22 -8.58 8.67
C PRO A 61 -0.02 -10.09 8.63
N ASN A 62 -0.87 -10.62 9.51
CA ASN A 62 -0.86 -12.07 9.83
C ASN A 62 -1.90 -12.89 9.06
N GLU A 63 -2.81 -12.28 8.30
CA GLU A 63 -3.92 -13.00 7.62
C GLU A 63 -4.25 -12.43 6.23
N ILE A 64 -3.24 -12.26 5.36
CA ILE A 64 -3.48 -11.84 3.97
C ILE A 64 -3.59 -13.10 3.09
N ALA A 65 -4.75 -13.30 2.46
CA ALA A 65 -4.95 -14.37 1.48
C ALA A 65 -3.96 -14.22 0.30
N ALA A 66 -3.51 -15.32 -0.30
CA ALA A 66 -2.44 -15.30 -1.30
C ALA A 66 -2.77 -14.49 -2.57
N GLU A 67 -4.05 -14.33 -2.89
CA GLU A 67 -4.53 -13.47 -3.99
C GLU A 67 -4.38 -11.98 -3.63
N ASP A 68 -4.77 -11.58 -2.42
CA ASP A 68 -4.59 -10.20 -1.91
C ASP A 68 -3.11 -9.85 -1.70
N ALA A 69 -2.26 -10.84 -1.44
CA ALA A 69 -0.81 -10.64 -1.29
C ALA A 69 -0.15 -10.23 -2.61
N MET A 70 -0.60 -10.75 -3.76
CA MET A 70 -0.08 -10.34 -5.08
C MET A 70 -0.54 -8.93 -5.45
N ASP A 71 -1.80 -8.60 -5.17
CA ASP A 71 -2.30 -7.24 -5.38
C ASP A 71 -1.59 -6.23 -4.46
N ASN A 72 -1.31 -6.60 -3.22
CA ASN A 72 -0.49 -5.78 -2.33
C ASN A 72 0.96 -5.62 -2.82
N ILE A 73 1.59 -6.66 -3.38
CA ILE A 73 2.94 -6.56 -3.96
C ILE A 73 2.95 -5.61 -5.16
N VAL A 74 2.01 -5.74 -6.09
CA VAL A 74 1.90 -4.87 -7.27
C VAL A 74 1.62 -3.43 -6.84
N ARG A 75 0.79 -3.25 -5.81
CA ARG A 75 0.44 -1.94 -5.25
C ARG A 75 1.62 -1.28 -4.53
N LEU A 76 2.38 -2.01 -3.72
CA LEU A 76 3.63 -1.56 -3.09
C LEU A 76 4.69 -1.21 -4.14
N GLN A 77 4.80 -1.97 -5.23
CA GLN A 77 5.70 -1.64 -6.34
C GLN A 77 5.32 -0.32 -7.03
N ASN A 78 4.02 -0.06 -7.22
CA ASN A 78 3.56 1.22 -7.75
C ASN A 78 3.82 2.38 -6.77
N GLN A 79 3.67 2.14 -5.47
CA GLN A 79 3.99 3.11 -4.42
C GLN A 79 5.47 3.47 -4.42
N ILE A 80 6.36 2.48 -4.54
CA ILE A 80 7.82 2.70 -4.68
C ILE A 80 8.13 3.51 -5.95
N LYS A 81 7.46 3.26 -7.07
CA LYS A 81 7.65 4.04 -8.30
C LYS A 81 7.24 5.51 -8.13
N ILE A 82 6.11 5.76 -7.46
CA ILE A 82 5.62 7.12 -7.17
C ILE A 82 6.59 7.83 -6.23
N VAL A 83 7.01 7.19 -5.14
CA VAL A 83 7.97 7.76 -4.18
C VAL A 83 9.32 8.07 -4.84
N ARG A 84 9.83 7.17 -5.68
CA ARG A 84 11.06 7.43 -6.46
C ARG A 84 10.92 8.64 -7.38
N ARG A 85 9.77 8.78 -8.05
CA ARG A 85 9.49 9.93 -8.91
C ARG A 85 9.39 11.23 -8.11
N ARG A 86 8.75 11.22 -6.93
CA ARG A 86 8.69 12.36 -6.01
C ARG A 86 10.09 12.78 -5.53
N ASN A 87 10.91 11.81 -5.10
CA ASN A 87 12.29 12.09 -4.70
C ASN A 87 13.14 12.65 -5.85
N GLN A 88 12.92 12.19 -7.09
CA GLN A 88 13.61 12.77 -8.25
C GLN A 88 13.16 14.20 -8.56
N LEU A 89 11.87 14.52 -8.38
CA LEU A 89 11.36 15.89 -8.55
C LEU A 89 11.92 16.81 -7.45
N LEU A 90 11.88 16.38 -6.19
CA LEU A 90 12.47 17.12 -5.06
C LEU A 90 13.98 17.32 -5.22
N ALA A 91 14.71 16.31 -5.72
CA ALA A 91 16.14 16.44 -5.99
C ALA A 91 16.43 17.49 -7.08
N ARG A 92 15.59 17.58 -8.12
CA ARG A 92 15.69 18.62 -9.16
C ARG A 92 15.39 20.01 -8.61
N GLU A 93 14.38 20.11 -7.75
CA GLU A 93 14.00 21.36 -7.09
C GLU A 93 15.11 21.86 -6.15
N ASN A 94 15.67 20.97 -5.32
CA ASN A 94 16.81 21.28 -4.46
C ASN A 94 18.03 21.75 -5.27
N ALA A 95 18.33 21.09 -6.40
CA ALA A 95 19.42 21.51 -7.28
C ALA A 95 19.17 22.91 -7.89
N MET A 96 17.92 23.24 -8.19
CA MET A 96 17.53 24.56 -8.70
C MET A 96 17.64 25.64 -7.61
N GLN A 97 17.18 25.36 -6.39
CA GLN A 97 17.33 26.26 -5.24
C GLN A 97 18.80 26.47 -4.87
N GLU A 98 19.63 25.43 -4.88
CA GLU A 98 21.06 25.55 -4.64
C GLU A 98 21.74 26.44 -5.71
N LYS A 99 21.33 26.32 -6.97
CA LYS A 99 21.80 27.20 -8.05
C LYS A 99 21.40 28.65 -7.79
N LEU A 100 20.15 28.93 -7.41
CA LEU A 100 19.68 30.27 -7.08
C LEU A 100 20.44 30.88 -5.88
N LEU A 101 20.72 30.09 -4.85
CA LEU A 101 21.51 30.51 -3.70
C LEU A 101 22.95 30.86 -4.10
N ARG A 102 23.59 30.03 -4.93
CA ARG A 102 24.94 30.32 -5.46
C ARG A 102 24.97 31.58 -6.32
N GLU A 103 23.96 31.81 -7.15
CA GLU A 103 23.84 33.04 -7.96
C GLU A 103 23.64 34.27 -7.08
N ARG A 104 22.83 34.17 -6.02
CA ARG A 104 22.60 35.25 -5.06
C ARG A 104 23.84 35.57 -4.23
N ALA A 105 24.57 34.54 -3.79
CA ALA A 105 25.86 34.68 -3.11
C ALA A 105 26.90 35.35 -4.01
N LYS A 106 26.98 34.98 -5.31
CA LYS A 106 27.87 35.64 -6.27
C LYS A 106 27.51 37.11 -6.49
N ARG A 107 26.22 37.46 -6.55
CA ARG A 107 25.80 38.87 -6.62
C ARG A 107 26.20 39.65 -5.36
N LEU A 108 25.98 39.07 -4.19
CA LEU A 108 26.39 39.68 -2.92
C LEU A 108 27.90 39.89 -2.83
N ASP A 109 28.70 38.92 -3.25
CA ASP A 109 30.16 39.04 -3.35
C ASP A 109 30.58 40.14 -4.34
N GLY A 110 29.88 40.27 -5.47
CA GLY A 110 30.07 41.36 -6.41
C GLY A 110 29.79 42.74 -5.80
N VAL A 111 28.65 42.89 -5.13
CA VAL A 111 28.26 44.13 -4.44
C VAL A 111 29.24 44.45 -3.30
N HIS A 112 29.74 43.44 -2.59
CA HIS A 112 30.73 43.63 -1.53
C HIS A 112 32.07 44.14 -2.09
N LYS A 113 32.54 43.58 -3.20
CA LYS A 113 33.75 44.04 -3.89
C LYS A 113 33.60 45.46 -4.43
N GLU A 114 32.44 45.79 -5.01
CA GLU A 114 32.14 47.16 -5.45
C GLU A 114 32.14 48.14 -4.26
N LEU A 115 31.56 47.74 -3.13
CA LEU A 115 31.57 48.51 -1.89
C LEU A 115 33.01 48.72 -1.37
N ASP A 116 33.87 47.71 -1.42
CA ASP A 116 35.29 47.83 -1.04
C ASP A 116 36.09 48.72 -1.98
N VAL A 117 35.80 48.69 -3.28
CA VAL A 117 36.37 49.62 -4.26
C VAL A 117 35.92 51.05 -3.97
N VAL A 118 34.63 51.27 -3.67
CA VAL A 118 34.11 52.58 -3.30
C VAL A 118 34.76 53.07 -2.00
N LYS A 119 34.88 52.21 -0.98
CA LYS A 119 35.54 52.55 0.30
C LYS A 119 37.01 52.92 0.13
N SER A 120 37.75 52.16 -0.67
CA SER A 120 39.17 52.44 -0.93
C SER A 120 39.38 53.72 -1.75
N ALA A 121 38.52 54.00 -2.73
CA ALA A 121 38.60 55.18 -3.58
C ALA A 121 38.13 56.48 -2.90
N THR A 122 37.09 56.40 -2.07
CA THR A 122 36.49 57.59 -1.42
C THR A 122 37.04 57.85 -0.01
N GLY A 123 37.79 56.90 0.55
CA GLY A 123 38.20 56.95 1.96
C GLY A 123 37.02 56.92 2.93
N TRP A 124 35.82 56.59 2.45
CA TRP A 124 34.59 56.58 3.23
C TRP A 124 34.51 55.30 4.06
N TYR A 125 35.34 55.24 5.10
CA TYR A 125 35.13 54.37 6.24
C TYR A 125 34.09 55.07 7.10
N GLY A 126 32.83 54.61 7.07
CA GLY A 126 31.69 55.21 7.78
C GLY A 126 32.11 55.97 9.04
N GLY A 127 32.04 57.30 8.94
CA GLY A 127 32.56 58.19 9.96
C GLY A 127 31.75 58.08 11.25
N LYS A 128 32.27 57.32 12.21
CA LYS A 128 32.57 57.71 13.59
C LYS A 128 33.02 56.49 14.38
N ARG A 129 34.21 56.59 14.96
CA ARG A 129 34.61 55.83 16.14
C ARG A 129 33.68 56.24 17.28
N ASP A 130 32.55 55.56 17.34
CA ASP A 130 31.82 55.24 18.56
C ASP A 130 31.05 53.97 18.18
N VAL A 131 31.80 52.89 17.95
CA VAL A 131 31.16 51.60 18.14
C VAL A 131 30.90 51.57 19.63
N GLN A 132 29.64 51.85 20.01
CA GLN A 132 29.21 51.75 21.40
C GLN A 132 29.76 50.41 21.90
N PHE A 133 30.57 50.41 22.95
CA PHE A 133 31.18 49.17 23.46
C PHE A 133 30.12 48.07 23.64
N SER A 134 28.87 48.46 23.95
CA SER A 134 27.70 47.59 23.99
C SER A 134 27.36 46.86 22.69
N GLN A 135 27.64 47.42 21.52
CA GLN A 135 27.34 46.81 20.21
C GLN A 135 28.42 45.79 19.82
N ILE A 136 29.70 46.08 20.06
CA ILE A 136 30.79 45.08 19.92
C ILE A 136 30.65 43.96 20.97
N GLU A 137 30.26 44.29 22.20
CA GLU A 137 30.02 43.29 23.23
C GLU A 137 28.83 42.39 22.89
N ARG A 138 27.75 42.94 22.31
CA ARG A 138 26.63 42.15 21.78
C ARG A 138 27.06 41.29 20.62
N GLU A 139 27.74 41.83 19.62
CA GLU A 139 28.20 41.04 18.47
C GLU A 139 29.20 39.94 18.91
N ARG A 140 30.05 40.20 19.91
CA ARG A 140 30.92 39.18 20.50
C ARG A 140 30.14 38.12 21.29
N ALA A 141 29.08 38.51 22.00
CA ALA A 141 28.18 37.58 22.66
C ALA A 141 27.43 36.72 21.64
N ASP A 142 26.90 37.32 20.58
CA ASP A 142 26.20 36.63 19.50
C ASP A 142 27.14 35.67 18.76
N ILE A 143 28.39 36.06 18.49
CA ILE A 143 29.41 35.17 17.91
C ILE A 143 29.73 34.02 18.87
N HIS A 144 29.80 34.28 20.18
CA HIS A 144 30.04 33.25 21.18
C HIS A 144 28.86 32.27 21.26
N ASP A 145 27.64 32.76 21.27
CA ASP A 145 26.41 31.95 21.27
C ASP A 145 26.29 31.13 19.98
N MET A 146 26.60 31.71 18.81
CA MET A 146 26.66 30.95 17.56
C MET A 146 27.74 29.87 17.60
N SER A 147 28.89 30.13 18.21
CA SER A 147 29.96 29.12 18.36
C SER A 147 29.53 27.94 19.26
N LEU A 148 28.74 28.21 20.30
CA LEU A 148 28.16 27.19 21.18
C LEU A 148 27.10 26.37 20.44
N VAL A 149 26.23 27.04 19.67
CA VAL A 149 25.24 26.38 18.81
C VAL A 149 25.94 25.50 17.77
N GLU A 150 26.99 26.00 17.12
CA GLU A 150 27.77 25.22 16.15
C GLU A 150 28.42 23.99 16.80
N ALA A 151 28.99 24.14 18.00
CA ALA A 151 29.55 23.03 18.74
C ALA A 151 28.49 21.98 19.12
N SER A 152 27.30 22.41 19.54
CA SER A 152 26.16 21.52 19.81
C SER A 152 25.73 20.77 18.55
N MET A 153 25.51 21.49 17.44
CA MET A 153 25.12 20.88 16.17
C MET A 153 26.17 19.88 15.66
N ARG A 154 27.46 20.18 15.80
CA ARG A 154 28.53 19.23 15.45
C ARG A 154 28.49 17.96 16.31
N SER A 155 28.18 18.10 17.60
CA SER A 155 27.97 16.97 18.50
C SER A 155 26.77 16.12 18.07
N ASP A 156 25.64 16.76 17.78
CA ASP A 156 24.41 16.10 17.36
C ASP A 156 24.56 15.38 16.01
N ILE A 157 25.27 16.00 15.07
CA ILE A 157 25.63 15.37 13.78
C ILE A 157 26.49 14.14 14.03
N LYS A 158 27.45 14.20 14.96
CA LYS A 158 28.31 13.05 15.29
C LYS A 158 27.50 11.91 15.94
N ALA A 159 26.61 12.23 16.88
CA ALA A 159 25.71 11.26 17.50
C ALA A 159 24.78 10.61 16.46
N SER A 160 24.21 11.42 15.56
CA SER A 160 23.35 10.96 14.47
C SER A 160 24.09 10.04 13.50
N LYS A 161 25.34 10.35 13.13
CA LYS A 161 26.18 9.46 12.30
C LYS A 161 26.41 8.10 12.96
N VAL A 162 26.63 8.06 14.28
CA VAL A 162 26.78 6.80 15.03
C VAL A 162 25.47 6.02 15.06
N ALA A 163 24.33 6.69 15.22
CA ALA A 163 23.01 6.06 15.17
C ALA A 163 22.71 5.47 13.77
N ILE A 164 23.01 6.21 12.71
CA ILE A 164 22.88 5.75 11.32
C ILE A 164 23.73 4.51 11.08
N ALA A 165 25.01 4.52 11.47
CA ALA A 165 25.88 3.36 11.30
C ALA A 165 25.38 2.11 12.06
N LYS A 166 24.79 2.29 13.26
CA LYS A 166 24.15 1.20 14.01
C LYS A 166 22.92 0.66 13.25
N LEU A 167 22.07 1.54 12.73
CA LEU A 167 20.89 1.16 11.94
C LEU A 167 21.29 0.42 10.67
N GLU A 168 22.27 0.91 9.92
CA GLU A 168 22.79 0.24 8.72
C GLU A 168 23.30 -1.17 9.05
N LYS A 169 24.03 -1.35 10.15
CA LYS A 169 24.47 -2.67 10.61
C LYS A 169 23.29 -3.59 10.93
N THR A 170 22.24 -3.07 11.58
CA THR A 170 21.04 -3.88 11.85
C THR A 170 20.27 -4.26 10.59
N VAL A 171 20.19 -3.35 9.61
CA VAL A 171 19.56 -3.62 8.31
C VAL A 171 20.31 -4.69 7.55
N LEU A 172 21.65 -4.65 7.53
CA LEU A 172 22.47 -5.68 6.90
C LEU A 172 22.29 -7.05 7.58
N ALA A 173 22.24 -7.08 8.91
CA ALA A 173 21.99 -8.31 9.67
C ALA A 173 20.59 -8.89 9.36
N LEU A 174 19.55 -8.05 9.34
CA LEU A 174 18.19 -8.45 8.96
C LEU A 174 18.15 -8.99 7.52
N ASN A 175 18.82 -8.32 6.57
CA ASN A 175 18.87 -8.77 5.19
C ASN A 175 19.51 -10.17 5.07
N ALA A 176 20.57 -10.45 5.83
CA ALA A 176 21.17 -11.79 5.89
C ALA A 176 20.19 -12.84 6.44
N THR A 177 19.39 -12.50 7.46
CA THR A 177 18.35 -13.42 7.98
C THR A 177 17.22 -13.68 7.00
N VAL A 178 16.84 -12.67 6.20
CA VAL A 178 15.83 -12.83 5.13
C VAL A 178 16.33 -13.81 4.08
N LEU A 179 17.56 -13.65 3.59
CA LEU A 179 18.16 -14.57 2.62
C LEU A 179 18.25 -16.01 3.15
N ALA A 180 18.61 -16.18 4.44
CA ALA A 180 18.62 -17.50 5.07
C ALA A 180 17.22 -18.12 5.17
N ASN A 181 16.20 -17.32 5.46
CA ASN A 181 14.80 -17.78 5.49
C ASN A 181 14.27 -18.11 4.09
N GLU A 182 14.66 -17.37 3.06
CA GLU A 182 14.33 -17.70 1.67
C GLU A 182 14.91 -19.06 1.27
N ALA A 183 16.17 -19.33 1.62
CA ALA A 183 16.79 -20.64 1.40
C ALA A 183 16.06 -21.77 2.15
N ARG A 184 15.67 -21.57 3.41
CA ARG A 184 14.84 -22.55 4.13
C ARG A 184 13.48 -22.76 3.49
N ARG A 185 12.86 -21.70 2.98
CA ARG A 185 11.56 -21.78 2.29
C ARG A 185 11.67 -22.59 1.01
N THR A 186 12.75 -22.43 0.24
CA THR A 186 12.96 -23.24 -0.97
C THR A 186 13.17 -24.71 -0.62
N GLU A 187 13.98 -25.03 0.40
CA GLU A 187 14.14 -26.40 0.91
C GLU A 187 12.80 -27.00 1.37
N TYR A 188 11.99 -26.25 2.13
CA TYR A 188 10.67 -26.71 2.57
C TYR A 188 9.74 -27.00 1.38
N MET A 189 9.72 -26.13 0.36
CA MET A 189 8.89 -26.32 -0.82
C MET A 189 9.33 -27.52 -1.65
N GLN A 190 10.63 -27.79 -1.74
CA GLN A 190 11.16 -29.02 -2.35
C GLN A 190 10.70 -30.25 -1.57
N LEU A 191 10.89 -30.26 -0.24
CA LEU A 191 10.49 -31.38 0.61
C LEU A 191 8.99 -31.66 0.52
N ARG A 192 8.16 -30.61 0.50
CA ARG A 192 6.70 -30.71 0.33
C ARG A 192 6.33 -31.34 -1.01
N ASN A 193 7.04 -30.98 -2.09
CA ASN A 193 6.81 -31.56 -3.40
C ASN A 193 7.21 -33.04 -3.42
N ASP A 194 8.35 -33.40 -2.81
CA ASP A 194 8.80 -34.79 -2.70
C ASP A 194 7.78 -35.65 -1.92
N CYS A 195 7.26 -35.14 -0.80
CA CYS A 195 6.19 -35.81 -0.06
C CYS A 195 4.93 -36.00 -0.93
N ARG A 196 4.55 -35.00 -1.73
CA ARG A 196 3.39 -35.08 -2.62
C ARG A 196 3.59 -36.12 -3.72
N VAL A 197 4.78 -36.15 -4.33
CA VAL A 197 5.14 -37.13 -5.37
C VAL A 197 5.10 -38.53 -4.77
N ARG A 198 5.74 -38.76 -3.62
CA ARG A 198 5.71 -40.07 -2.95
C ARG A 198 4.30 -40.50 -2.54
N ALA A 199 3.47 -39.60 -2.02
CA ALA A 199 2.08 -39.91 -1.69
C ALA A 199 1.28 -40.35 -2.91
N LYS A 200 1.50 -39.70 -4.07
CA LYS A 200 0.90 -40.11 -5.34
C LYS A 200 1.41 -41.48 -5.78
N GLU A 201 2.71 -41.73 -5.71
CA GLU A 201 3.30 -43.04 -6.03
C GLU A 201 2.74 -44.17 -5.15
N CYS A 202 2.59 -43.92 -3.84
CA CYS A 202 1.95 -44.86 -2.92
C CYS A 202 0.49 -45.14 -3.31
N SER A 203 -0.28 -44.10 -3.64
CA SER A 203 -1.65 -44.25 -4.12
C SER A 203 -1.72 -45.05 -5.42
N ASP A 204 -0.85 -44.76 -6.39
CA ASP A 204 -0.80 -45.47 -7.67
C ASP A 204 -0.42 -46.96 -7.47
N MET A 205 0.52 -47.24 -6.56
CA MET A 205 0.89 -48.61 -6.19
C MET A 205 -0.25 -49.35 -5.48
N GLN A 206 -1.00 -48.68 -4.61
CA GLN A 206 -2.17 -49.24 -3.95
C GLN A 206 -3.27 -49.59 -4.96
N VAL A 207 -3.54 -48.71 -5.93
CA VAL A 207 -4.47 -48.97 -7.03
C VAL A 207 -4.01 -50.16 -7.89
N LYS A 208 -2.71 -50.25 -8.20
CA LYS A 208 -2.15 -51.41 -8.93
C LYS A 208 -2.32 -52.71 -8.15
N ALA A 209 -2.06 -52.70 -6.84
CA ALA A 209 -2.24 -53.86 -5.98
C ALA A 209 -3.71 -54.32 -5.93
N GLN A 210 -4.65 -53.38 -5.83
CA GLN A 210 -6.09 -53.68 -5.87
C GLN A 210 -6.53 -54.29 -7.21
N ARG A 211 -5.99 -53.78 -8.34
CA ARG A 211 -6.27 -54.35 -9.67
C ARG A 211 -5.73 -55.77 -9.79
N LEU A 212 -4.48 -56.00 -9.39
CA LEU A 212 -3.88 -57.34 -9.39
C LEU A 212 -4.66 -58.31 -8.49
N ALA A 213 -5.14 -57.86 -7.33
CA ALA A 213 -5.99 -58.67 -6.46
C ALA A 213 -7.33 -59.03 -7.13
N ALA A 214 -7.97 -58.06 -7.81
CA ALA A 214 -9.21 -58.30 -8.55
C ALA A 214 -9.02 -59.26 -9.74
N ASP A 215 -7.91 -59.12 -10.47
CA ASP A 215 -7.56 -60.00 -11.59
C ASP A 215 -7.24 -61.42 -11.09
N ASN A 216 -6.52 -61.55 -9.97
CA ASN A 216 -6.25 -62.84 -9.35
C ASN A 216 -7.55 -63.53 -8.86
N ASN A 217 -8.47 -62.78 -8.26
CA ASN A 217 -9.78 -63.31 -7.87
C ASN A 217 -10.59 -63.79 -9.08
N ARG A 218 -10.53 -63.07 -10.21
CA ARG A 218 -11.17 -63.49 -11.48
C ARG A 218 -10.53 -64.77 -12.02
N LEU A 219 -9.20 -64.86 -12.02
CA LEU A 219 -8.48 -66.06 -12.47
C LEU A 219 -8.80 -67.28 -11.58
N GLN A 220 -8.89 -67.09 -10.26
CA GLN A 220 -9.33 -68.15 -9.35
C GLN A 220 -10.75 -68.63 -9.66
N LEU A 221 -11.67 -67.72 -9.99
CA LEU A 221 -13.02 -68.04 -10.42
C LEU A 221 -13.03 -68.86 -11.72
N VAL A 222 -12.22 -68.48 -12.71
CA VAL A 222 -12.08 -69.23 -13.97
C VAL A 222 -11.55 -70.64 -13.73
N VAL A 223 -10.48 -70.77 -12.92
CA VAL A 223 -9.91 -72.09 -12.56
C VAL A 223 -10.92 -72.97 -11.83
N GLN A 224 -11.73 -72.40 -10.94
CA GLN A 224 -12.81 -73.14 -10.27
C GLN A 224 -13.89 -73.60 -11.25
N THR A 225 -14.31 -72.74 -12.18
CA THR A 225 -15.31 -73.10 -13.20
C THR A 225 -14.79 -74.12 -14.23
N GLU A 226 -13.50 -74.10 -14.58
CA GLU A 226 -12.89 -75.09 -15.47
C GLU A 226 -12.66 -76.44 -14.78
N SER A 227 -12.49 -76.45 -13.45
CA SER A 227 -12.42 -77.69 -12.67
C SER A 227 -13.76 -78.43 -12.53
N GLU A 228 -14.88 -77.77 -12.82
CA GLU A 228 -16.23 -78.36 -12.81
C GLU A 228 -16.71 -78.83 -14.20
N SER A 229 -16.02 -78.50 -15.29
CA SER A 229 -16.44 -78.91 -16.63
C SER A 229 -15.95 -80.32 -16.97
N THR A 230 -16.76 -81.32 -16.61
CA THR A 230 -16.69 -82.68 -17.14
C THR A 230 -17.20 -82.70 -18.59
N LEU A 231 -16.34 -82.33 -19.54
CA LEU A 231 -16.63 -82.36 -20.98
C LEU A 231 -15.70 -83.35 -21.69
N VAL A 232 -16.00 -84.64 -21.59
CA VAL A 232 -15.31 -85.68 -22.40
C VAL A 232 -16.29 -86.62 -23.13
N GLU A 233 -17.59 -86.64 -22.81
CA GLU A 233 -18.48 -87.68 -23.35
C GLU A 233 -19.48 -87.25 -24.44
N SER A 234 -19.45 -86.01 -24.93
CA SER A 234 -20.37 -85.54 -25.98
C SER A 234 -19.82 -85.55 -27.41
N SER A 235 -18.67 -86.20 -27.65
CA SER A 235 -17.90 -86.02 -28.90
C SER A 235 -18.43 -86.79 -30.13
N VAL A 236 -19.32 -87.78 -29.95
CA VAL A 236 -19.75 -88.66 -31.07
C VAL A 236 -21.22 -88.47 -31.47
N ALA A 237 -22.07 -87.94 -30.58
CA ALA A 237 -23.48 -87.67 -30.89
C ALA A 237 -23.71 -86.34 -31.62
N CYS A 238 -22.71 -85.45 -31.65
CA CYS A 238 -22.86 -84.10 -32.20
C CYS A 238 -22.67 -83.99 -33.72
N MET A 239 -22.10 -84.98 -34.42
CA MET A 239 -21.71 -84.78 -35.83
C MET A 239 -22.86 -84.50 -36.82
N GLU A 240 -24.10 -84.92 -36.52
CA GLU A 240 -25.27 -84.62 -37.35
C GLU A 240 -26.01 -83.35 -36.89
N SER A 241 -26.04 -83.07 -35.59
CA SER A 241 -26.48 -81.76 -35.05
C SER A 241 -25.46 -80.65 -35.33
N ASP A 242 -24.21 -81.00 -35.63
CA ASP A 242 -23.11 -80.06 -35.87
C ASP A 242 -23.36 -79.26 -37.14
N ARG A 243 -24.11 -79.76 -38.14
CA ARG A 243 -24.38 -78.93 -39.32
C ARG A 243 -25.36 -77.80 -39.01
N GLU A 244 -26.42 -78.09 -38.26
CA GLU A 244 -27.41 -77.10 -37.83
C GLU A 244 -26.83 -76.20 -36.74
N PHE A 245 -26.10 -76.77 -35.78
CA PHE A 245 -25.40 -76.04 -34.74
C PHE A 245 -24.24 -75.18 -35.28
N LEU A 246 -23.47 -75.65 -36.26
CA LEU A 246 -22.46 -74.83 -36.95
C LEU A 246 -23.13 -73.78 -37.83
N SER A 247 -24.29 -74.06 -38.43
CA SER A 247 -25.06 -73.05 -39.16
C SER A 247 -25.54 -71.94 -38.21
N ASP A 248 -26.12 -72.32 -37.08
CA ASP A 248 -26.59 -71.39 -36.04
C ASP A 248 -25.42 -70.67 -35.37
N ALA A 249 -24.32 -71.35 -35.06
CA ALA A 249 -23.11 -70.74 -34.53
C ALA A 249 -22.45 -69.79 -35.54
N VAL A 250 -22.46 -70.11 -36.84
CA VAL A 250 -22.01 -69.20 -37.91
C VAL A 250 -22.96 -68.01 -38.05
N GLN A 251 -24.26 -68.21 -37.85
CA GLN A 251 -25.26 -67.16 -37.90
C GLN A 251 -25.16 -66.22 -36.68
N ASP A 252 -24.92 -66.77 -35.50
CA ASP A 252 -24.63 -66.05 -34.26
C ASP A 252 -23.29 -65.34 -34.33
N MET A 253 -22.25 -65.98 -34.88
CA MET A 253 -20.97 -65.34 -35.13
C MET A 253 -21.11 -64.20 -36.14
N LYS A 254 -21.91 -64.36 -37.21
CA LYS A 254 -22.23 -63.25 -38.14
C LYS A 254 -22.99 -62.13 -37.45
N LEU A 255 -23.94 -62.43 -36.56
CA LEU A 255 -24.67 -61.43 -35.77
C LEU A 255 -23.75 -60.72 -34.77
N ALA A 256 -22.85 -61.46 -34.12
CA ALA A 256 -21.84 -60.92 -33.20
C ALA A 256 -20.84 -60.04 -33.95
N CYS A 257 -20.33 -60.46 -35.11
CA CYS A 257 -19.48 -59.65 -35.98
C CYS A 257 -20.21 -58.39 -36.45
N ARG A 258 -21.49 -58.47 -36.84
CA ARG A 258 -22.29 -57.28 -37.20
C ARG A 258 -22.47 -56.32 -36.02
N ARG A 259 -22.70 -56.85 -34.81
CA ARG A 259 -22.79 -56.03 -33.59
C ARG A 259 -21.44 -55.38 -33.25
N GLN A 260 -20.35 -56.13 -33.37
CA GLN A 260 -18.99 -55.60 -33.19
C GLN A 260 -18.67 -54.55 -34.25
N ASP A 261 -19.01 -54.75 -35.51
CA ASP A 261 -18.86 -53.76 -36.58
C ASP A 261 -19.63 -52.48 -36.28
N ASN A 262 -20.85 -52.59 -35.72
CA ASN A 262 -21.62 -51.42 -35.30
C ASN A 262 -20.99 -50.70 -34.10
N VAL A 263 -20.43 -51.44 -33.14
CA VAL A 263 -19.68 -50.88 -32.02
C VAL A 263 -18.40 -50.19 -32.51
N ILE A 264 -17.64 -50.81 -33.41
CA ILE A 264 -16.45 -50.25 -34.02
C ILE A 264 -16.81 -48.98 -34.80
N LYS A 265 -17.88 -49.00 -35.61
CA LYS A 265 -18.37 -47.80 -36.31
C LYS A 265 -18.77 -46.69 -35.34
N ALA A 266 -19.45 -47.02 -34.24
CA ALA A 266 -19.81 -46.04 -33.20
C ALA A 266 -18.57 -45.47 -32.49
N GLN A 267 -17.55 -46.30 -32.22
CA GLN A 267 -16.28 -45.88 -31.65
C GLN A 267 -15.48 -45.00 -32.61
N ILE A 268 -15.39 -45.37 -33.89
CA ILE A 268 -14.75 -44.56 -34.95
C ILE A 268 -15.48 -43.23 -35.10
N ALA A 269 -16.81 -43.21 -35.12
CA ALA A 269 -17.60 -41.97 -35.19
C ALA A 269 -17.34 -41.07 -33.97
N ARG A 270 -17.30 -41.65 -32.77
CA ARG A 270 -16.96 -40.91 -31.53
C ARG A 270 -15.52 -40.39 -31.55
N GLN A 271 -14.57 -41.17 -32.06
CA GLN A 271 -13.17 -40.76 -32.20
C GLN A 271 -13.04 -39.62 -33.21
N GLN A 272 -13.71 -39.70 -34.36
CA GLN A 272 -13.76 -38.60 -35.34
C GLN A 272 -14.41 -37.35 -34.76
N GLN A 273 -15.48 -37.48 -33.97
CA GLN A 273 -16.12 -36.36 -33.29
C GLN A 273 -15.18 -35.71 -32.28
N LEU A 274 -14.47 -36.50 -31.46
CA LEU A 274 -13.48 -36.01 -30.50
C LEU A 274 -12.30 -35.35 -31.22
N GLN A 275 -11.82 -35.93 -32.31
CA GLN A 275 -10.75 -35.34 -33.13
C GLN A 275 -11.17 -33.99 -33.69
N ARG A 276 -12.39 -33.86 -34.25
CA ARG A 276 -12.91 -32.57 -34.73
C ARG A 276 -13.01 -31.53 -33.61
N ARG A 277 -13.46 -31.92 -32.41
CA ARG A 277 -13.51 -31.02 -31.25
C ARG A 277 -12.10 -30.59 -30.83
N LEU A 278 -11.15 -31.53 -30.82
CA LEU A 278 -9.75 -31.25 -30.50
C LEU A 278 -9.14 -30.31 -31.54
N ASP A 279 -9.36 -30.55 -32.83
CA ASP A 279 -8.92 -29.68 -33.93
C ASP A 279 -9.53 -28.28 -33.85
N THR A 280 -10.79 -28.17 -33.41
CA THR A 280 -11.45 -26.88 -33.18
C THR A 280 -10.81 -26.14 -32.01
N VAL A 281 -10.51 -26.85 -30.91
CA VAL A 281 -9.83 -26.30 -29.74
C VAL A 281 -8.39 -25.91 -30.07
N THR A 282 -7.61 -26.74 -30.78
CA THR A 282 -6.25 -26.40 -31.19
C THR A 282 -6.22 -25.26 -32.21
N LYS A 283 -7.18 -25.20 -33.15
CA LYS A 283 -7.33 -24.02 -34.01
C LYS A 283 -7.61 -22.77 -33.18
N SER A 284 -8.58 -22.81 -32.26
CA SER A 284 -8.88 -21.68 -31.39
C SER A 284 -7.70 -21.26 -30.51
N LEU A 285 -6.90 -22.22 -30.02
CA LEU A 285 -5.67 -21.96 -29.26
C LEU A 285 -4.55 -21.38 -30.14
N SER A 286 -4.44 -21.82 -31.40
CA SER A 286 -3.47 -21.32 -32.37
C SER A 286 -3.82 -19.93 -32.90
N GLU A 287 -5.12 -19.65 -33.05
CA GLU A 287 -5.67 -18.32 -33.37
C GLU A 287 -5.56 -17.39 -32.14
N MET A 288 -5.69 -17.94 -30.92
CA MET A 288 -5.31 -17.30 -29.66
C MET A 288 -3.77 -17.24 -29.48
N ARG A 289 -3.07 -16.58 -30.41
CA ARG A 289 -1.71 -16.02 -30.20
C ARG A 289 -1.69 -14.89 -29.15
N LEU A 290 -2.45 -15.07 -28.07
CA LEU A 290 -2.68 -14.12 -26.99
C LEU A 290 -1.40 -13.77 -26.23
N ALA A 291 -0.40 -14.65 -26.19
CA ALA A 291 0.84 -14.37 -25.46
C ALA A 291 1.75 -13.33 -26.13
N ARG A 292 1.60 -13.04 -27.44
CA ARG A 292 2.41 -12.02 -28.14
C ARG A 292 1.63 -10.77 -28.54
N GLU A 293 0.29 -10.84 -28.58
CA GLU A 293 -0.55 -9.68 -28.90
C GLU A 293 -1.06 -8.94 -27.65
N PHE A 294 -1.10 -9.58 -26.47
CA PHE A 294 -1.43 -8.88 -25.21
C PHE A 294 -0.34 -7.89 -24.76
N GLU A 295 0.93 -8.11 -25.14
CA GLU A 295 2.00 -7.13 -24.85
C GLU A 295 1.93 -5.90 -25.77
N ARG A 296 1.24 -5.98 -26.91
CA ARG A 296 1.10 -4.86 -27.87
C ARG A 296 -0.24 -4.12 -27.79
N ASN A 297 -1.30 -4.75 -27.27
CA ASN A 297 -2.64 -4.17 -27.21
C ASN A 297 -3.08 -3.78 -25.79
N VAL A 298 -2.16 -3.21 -25.00
CA VAL A 298 -2.57 -2.35 -23.88
C VAL A 298 -3.19 -1.09 -24.50
N ALA A 299 -4.52 -1.03 -24.53
CA ALA A 299 -5.21 0.20 -24.88
C ALA A 299 -4.86 1.26 -23.83
N LYS A 300 -4.06 2.24 -24.25
CA LYS A 300 -4.01 3.55 -23.58
C LYS A 300 -5.43 4.09 -23.57
N SER A 301 -5.86 4.58 -22.41
CA SER A 301 -7.13 5.29 -22.17
C SER A 301 -8.37 4.41 -21.97
N ALA A 302 -8.57 3.96 -20.72
CA ALA A 302 -9.89 3.63 -20.20
C ALA A 302 -10.53 4.92 -19.64
N LEU A 303 -10.90 5.84 -20.53
CA LEU A 303 -11.70 7.02 -20.23
C LEU A 303 -12.24 7.56 -21.57
N VAL A 304 -13.26 6.91 -22.11
CA VAL A 304 -14.21 7.56 -23.02
C VAL A 304 -15.64 7.15 -22.60
N PRO A 305 -16.52 8.10 -22.28
CA PRO A 305 -17.90 7.84 -21.86
C PRO A 305 -18.83 7.50 -23.04
N SER A 306 -19.82 6.66 -22.75
CA SER A 306 -21.24 6.77 -23.15
C SER A 306 -21.58 7.52 -24.45
N ALA A 307 -21.31 6.94 -25.63
CA ALA A 307 -21.91 7.38 -26.89
C ALA A 307 -21.92 6.24 -27.92
N SER A 308 -22.82 5.28 -27.74
CA SER A 308 -23.34 4.36 -28.78
C SER A 308 -24.29 3.37 -28.08
N ARG A 309 -25.47 3.87 -27.73
CA ARG A 309 -26.60 3.08 -27.22
C ARG A 309 -27.60 2.82 -28.35
N GLU A 310 -27.09 2.65 -29.56
CA GLU A 310 -27.85 2.10 -30.68
C GLU A 310 -27.31 0.71 -30.93
N GLU A 311 -28.10 -0.29 -30.56
CA GLU A 311 -27.89 -1.64 -31.03
C GLU A 311 -27.86 -1.59 -32.56
N PRO A 312 -26.86 -2.20 -33.24
CA PRO A 312 -26.91 -2.29 -34.69
C PRO A 312 -28.16 -3.08 -35.07
N GLN A 313 -29.11 -2.41 -35.74
CA GLN A 313 -30.30 -3.02 -36.31
C GLN A 313 -29.90 -4.23 -37.15
N ASP A 314 -30.73 -5.28 -37.11
CA ASP A 314 -30.42 -6.52 -37.82
C ASP A 314 -30.32 -6.21 -39.32
N VAL A 315 -29.23 -6.64 -39.95
CA VAL A 315 -28.92 -6.27 -41.34
C VAL A 315 -30.04 -6.70 -42.31
N ALA A 316 -30.82 -7.72 -41.92
CA ALA A 316 -31.99 -8.18 -42.65
C ALA A 316 -33.17 -7.17 -42.69
N GLU A 317 -33.24 -6.23 -41.75
CA GLU A 317 -34.30 -5.20 -41.71
C GLU A 317 -33.95 -3.96 -42.55
N VAL A 318 -32.67 -3.78 -42.89
CA VAL A 318 -32.15 -2.60 -43.60
C VAL A 318 -31.92 -2.89 -45.10
N LEU A 319 -31.90 -4.17 -45.49
CA LEU A 319 -31.77 -4.52 -46.90
C LEU A 319 -33.11 -4.43 -47.66
N PRO A 320 -33.12 -3.80 -48.85
CA PRO A 320 -34.24 -3.90 -49.78
C PRO A 320 -34.53 -5.36 -50.14
N GLU A 321 -35.80 -5.73 -50.35
CA GLU A 321 -36.25 -7.11 -50.61
C GLU A 321 -35.57 -7.79 -51.82
N ASP A 322 -34.98 -6.99 -52.72
CA ASP A 322 -34.36 -7.44 -53.99
C ASP A 322 -32.84 -7.62 -53.93
N GLU A 323 -32.16 -7.24 -52.83
CA GLU A 323 -30.70 -7.37 -52.71
C GLU A 323 -30.28 -8.59 -51.89
N PHE A 324 -29.53 -9.49 -52.52
CA PHE A 324 -28.96 -10.66 -51.84
C PHE A 324 -27.51 -10.39 -51.43
N ILE A 325 -27.25 -10.43 -50.12
CA ILE A 325 -25.89 -10.39 -49.58
C ILE A 325 -25.20 -11.73 -49.88
N PRO A 326 -23.96 -11.71 -50.40
CA PRO A 326 -23.14 -12.92 -50.49
C PRO A 326 -23.03 -13.64 -49.15
N VAL A 327 -23.15 -14.98 -49.18
CA VAL A 327 -23.21 -15.84 -47.98
C VAL A 327 -22.05 -15.59 -47.00
N ASP A 328 -20.85 -15.29 -47.52
CA ASP A 328 -19.68 -15.01 -46.69
C ASP A 328 -19.79 -13.69 -45.92
N THR A 329 -20.36 -12.66 -46.53
CA THR A 329 -20.61 -11.36 -45.90
C THR A 329 -21.72 -11.47 -44.84
N PHE A 330 -22.77 -12.26 -45.11
CA PHE A 330 -23.82 -12.55 -44.13
C PHE A 330 -23.26 -13.30 -42.91
N ARG A 331 -22.42 -14.32 -43.12
CA ARG A 331 -21.74 -15.05 -42.04
C ARG A 331 -20.84 -14.14 -41.21
N LEU A 332 -20.15 -13.19 -41.85
CA LEU A 332 -19.30 -12.22 -41.17
C LEU A 332 -20.11 -11.29 -40.26
N LEU A 333 -21.23 -10.77 -40.78
CA LEU A 333 -22.13 -9.87 -40.05
C LEU A 333 -22.82 -10.60 -38.89
N TYR A 334 -23.28 -11.83 -39.11
CA TYR A 334 -23.83 -12.69 -38.06
C TYR A 334 -22.82 -12.95 -36.94
N LYS A 335 -21.58 -13.31 -37.30
CA LYS A 335 -20.50 -13.54 -36.33
C LYS A 335 -20.14 -12.28 -35.54
N ASN A 336 -20.13 -11.12 -36.19
CA ASN A 336 -19.91 -9.84 -35.51
C ASN A 336 -21.06 -9.46 -34.56
N ASN A 337 -22.30 -9.72 -34.95
CA ASN A 337 -23.47 -9.49 -34.10
C ASN A 337 -23.45 -10.42 -32.87
N GLU A 338 -23.12 -11.70 -33.05
CA GLU A 338 -22.96 -12.66 -31.95
C GLU A 338 -21.81 -12.25 -31.01
N MET A 339 -20.68 -11.79 -31.53
CA MET A 339 -19.58 -11.25 -30.71
C MET A 339 -19.98 -9.96 -29.97
N MET A 340 -20.78 -9.09 -30.58
CA MET A 340 -21.31 -7.90 -29.91
C MET A 340 -22.27 -8.27 -28.78
N ARG A 341 -23.25 -9.15 -29.03
CA ARG A 341 -24.23 -9.62 -28.03
C ARG A 341 -23.55 -10.27 -26.83
N THR A 342 -22.56 -11.14 -27.08
CA THR A 342 -21.79 -11.78 -26.01
C THR A 342 -20.92 -10.80 -25.23
N ASN A 343 -20.34 -9.80 -25.89
CA ASN A 343 -19.57 -8.74 -25.22
C ASN A 343 -20.46 -7.83 -24.36
N VAL A 344 -21.67 -7.49 -24.82
CA VAL A 344 -22.64 -6.71 -24.03
C VAL A 344 -23.09 -7.53 -22.82
N ALA A 345 -23.43 -8.81 -22.99
CA ALA A 345 -23.80 -9.69 -21.88
C ALA A 345 -22.68 -9.79 -20.82
N ARG A 346 -21.42 -9.94 -21.27
CA ARG A 346 -20.26 -9.98 -20.37
C ARG A 346 -20.04 -8.65 -19.64
N LYS A 347 -20.21 -7.51 -20.32
CA LYS A 347 -20.12 -6.18 -19.70
C LYS A 347 -21.23 -5.96 -18.68
N ASN A 348 -22.46 -6.40 -18.96
CA ASN A 348 -23.57 -6.30 -18.03
C ASN A 348 -23.35 -7.15 -16.78
N MET A 349 -22.82 -8.38 -16.93
CA MET A 349 -22.39 -9.21 -15.80
C MET A 349 -21.30 -8.51 -14.96
N LEU A 350 -20.31 -7.90 -15.61
CA LEU A 350 -19.25 -7.16 -14.91
C LEU A 350 -19.82 -5.95 -14.15
N VAL A 351 -20.79 -5.24 -14.71
CA VAL A 351 -21.47 -4.12 -14.04
C VAL A 351 -22.23 -4.60 -12.81
N LEU A 352 -22.93 -5.74 -12.90
CA LEU A 352 -23.64 -6.34 -11.77
C LEU A 352 -22.67 -6.80 -10.66
N GLU A 353 -21.57 -7.46 -11.03
CA GLU A 353 -20.52 -7.88 -10.08
C GLU A 353 -19.87 -6.68 -9.39
N LYS A 354 -19.59 -5.59 -10.14
CA LYS A 354 -19.06 -4.36 -9.57
C LYS A 354 -20.07 -3.61 -8.71
N GLY A 355 -21.35 -3.62 -9.09
CA GLY A 355 -22.45 -3.10 -8.28
C GLY A 355 -22.56 -3.82 -6.94
N ALA A 356 -22.58 -5.16 -6.94
CA ALA A 356 -22.60 -5.97 -5.73
C ALA A 356 -21.35 -5.75 -4.85
N SER A 357 -20.17 -5.55 -5.46
CA SER A 357 -18.96 -5.19 -4.74
C SER A 357 -19.02 -3.79 -4.13
N MET A 358 -19.66 -2.82 -4.79
CA MET A 358 -19.87 -1.47 -4.25
C MET A 358 -20.84 -1.51 -3.07
N GLU A 359 -21.98 -2.20 -3.20
CA GLU A 359 -22.94 -2.36 -2.11
C GLU A 359 -22.32 -3.02 -0.87
N SER A 360 -21.49 -4.05 -1.08
CA SER A 360 -20.73 -4.70 0.01
C SER A 360 -19.73 -3.74 0.67
N MET A 361 -19.07 -2.90 -0.12
CA MET A 361 -18.13 -1.89 0.39
C MET A 361 -18.88 -0.80 1.16
N GLU A 362 -20.02 -0.33 0.67
CA GLU A 362 -20.88 0.65 1.34
C GLU A 362 -21.41 0.10 2.69
N ALA A 363 -21.83 -1.16 2.73
CA ALA A 363 -22.24 -1.81 3.98
C ALA A 363 -21.10 -1.88 5.00
N LYS A 364 -19.87 -2.21 4.57
CA LYS A 364 -18.69 -2.20 5.44
C LYS A 364 -18.31 -0.81 5.93
N VAL A 365 -18.41 0.21 5.06
CA VAL A 365 -18.16 1.60 5.46
C VAL A 365 -19.19 2.04 6.52
N ALA A 366 -20.47 1.72 6.32
CA ALA A 366 -21.50 2.00 7.31
C ALA A 366 -21.22 1.30 8.66
N GLU A 367 -20.73 0.06 8.63
CA GLU A 367 -20.31 -0.68 9.84
C GLU A 367 -19.12 0.00 10.54
N TYR A 368 -18.07 0.40 9.80
CA TYR A 368 -16.93 1.11 10.37
C TYR A 368 -17.30 2.47 10.95
N VAL A 369 -18.18 3.22 10.28
CA VAL A 369 -18.72 4.48 10.81
C VAL A 369 -19.50 4.23 12.10
N GLY A 370 -20.28 3.15 12.16
CA GLY A 370 -20.98 2.73 13.39
C GLY A 370 -20.01 2.47 14.54
N ARG A 371 -18.98 1.63 14.32
CA ARG A 371 -17.96 1.31 15.33
C ARG A 371 -17.15 2.53 15.77
N HIS A 372 -16.83 3.44 14.84
CA HIS A 372 -16.11 4.68 15.17
C HIS A 372 -16.94 5.59 16.08
N ASN A 373 -18.24 5.72 15.80
CA ASN A 373 -19.15 6.49 16.64
C ASN A 373 -19.32 5.87 18.03
N GLU A 374 -19.33 4.54 18.14
CA GLU A 374 -19.32 3.85 19.43
C GLU A 374 -18.02 4.08 20.21
N ALA A 375 -16.87 4.07 19.53
CA ALA A 375 -15.57 4.36 20.14
C ALA A 375 -15.48 5.81 20.65
N ILE A 376 -15.98 6.80 19.89
CA ILE A 376 -16.05 8.20 20.35
C ILE A 376 -16.92 8.30 21.60
N ARG A 377 -18.11 7.69 21.61
CA ARG A 377 -19.00 7.72 22.78
C ARG A 377 -18.35 7.09 24.01
N PHE A 378 -17.57 6.04 23.82
CA PHE A 378 -16.81 5.43 24.89
C PHE A 378 -15.71 6.37 25.41
N ASP A 379 -14.96 7.03 24.52
CA ASP A 379 -13.91 7.97 24.91
C ASP A 379 -14.47 9.19 25.64
N ASP A 380 -15.58 9.75 25.17
CA ASP A 380 -16.31 10.83 25.85
C ASP A 380 -16.73 10.40 27.27
N SER A 381 -17.21 9.17 27.44
CA SER A 381 -17.60 8.65 28.75
C SER A 381 -16.42 8.50 29.71
N VAL A 382 -15.24 8.12 29.18
CA VAL A 382 -14.00 7.99 29.94
C VAL A 382 -13.47 9.37 30.34
N GLN A 383 -13.48 10.34 29.43
CA GLN A 383 -13.06 11.72 29.72
C GLN A 383 -13.94 12.37 30.79
N ILE A 384 -15.26 12.19 30.72
CA ILE A 384 -16.18 12.69 31.75
C ILE A 384 -15.85 12.07 33.13
N SER A 385 -15.53 10.78 33.16
CA SER A 385 -15.13 10.08 34.39
C SER A 385 -13.77 10.55 34.92
N SER A 386 -12.79 10.80 34.05
CA SER A 386 -11.45 11.26 34.47
C SER A 386 -11.50 12.70 34.98
N ASP A 387 -12.28 13.56 34.35
CA ASP A 387 -12.47 14.94 34.79
C ASP A 387 -13.15 15.03 36.16
N ALA A 388 -14.12 14.15 36.42
CA ALA A 388 -14.76 14.04 37.73
C ALA A 388 -13.76 13.61 38.81
N ALA A 389 -12.89 12.63 38.50
CA ALA A 389 -11.85 12.16 39.41
C ALA A 389 -10.78 13.25 39.68
N ALA A 390 -10.37 13.99 38.64
CA ALA A 390 -9.42 15.09 38.77
C ALA A 390 -9.96 16.22 39.64
N ARG A 391 -11.24 16.60 39.47
CA ARG A 391 -11.89 17.61 40.32
C ARG A 391 -11.97 17.16 41.78
N ALA A 392 -12.29 15.89 42.04
CA ALA A 392 -12.32 15.35 43.40
C ALA A 392 -10.93 15.36 44.06
N ALA A 393 -9.89 14.99 43.32
CA ALA A 393 -8.51 15.05 43.80
C ALA A 393 -8.07 16.49 44.10
N GLN A 394 -8.44 17.44 43.25
CA GLN A 394 -8.13 18.86 43.44
C GLN A 394 -8.83 19.45 44.68
N GLN A 395 -10.08 19.06 44.94
CA GLN A 395 -10.79 19.43 46.17
C GLN A 395 -10.14 18.84 47.42
N SER A 396 -9.63 17.60 47.35
CA SER A 396 -8.91 16.98 48.46
C SER A 396 -7.60 17.72 48.76
N LEU A 397 -6.84 18.07 47.71
CA LEU A 397 -5.59 18.82 47.85
C LEU A 397 -5.83 20.23 48.41
N SER A 398 -6.85 20.94 47.95
CA SER A 398 -7.16 22.27 48.50
C SER A 398 -7.55 22.21 49.98
N ALA A 399 -8.30 21.18 50.38
CA ALA A 399 -8.65 20.97 51.79
C ALA A 399 -7.42 20.66 52.66
N GLU A 400 -6.45 19.91 52.12
CA GLU A 400 -5.19 19.61 52.80
C GLU A 400 -4.30 20.86 52.92
N GLU A 401 -4.20 21.67 51.87
CA GLU A 401 -3.49 22.96 51.88
C GLU A 401 -4.09 23.92 52.93
N GLU A 402 -5.41 24.05 52.99
CA GLU A 402 -6.08 24.86 54.02
C GLU A 402 -5.80 24.33 55.44
N GLY A 403 -5.78 23.00 55.61
CA GLY A 403 -5.44 22.36 56.88
C GLY A 403 -4.00 22.66 57.33
N LEU A 404 -3.04 22.55 56.41
CA LEU A 404 -1.64 22.86 56.67
C LEU A 404 -1.41 24.35 56.93
N ALA A 405 -2.11 25.23 56.23
CA ALA A 405 -2.05 26.67 56.46
C ALA A 405 -2.49 27.04 57.88
N ARG A 406 -3.58 26.44 58.38
CA ARG A 406 -4.05 26.62 59.76
C ARG A 406 -3.02 26.13 60.79
N GLN A 407 -2.42 24.96 60.55
CA GLN A 407 -1.36 24.44 61.45
C GLN A 407 -0.13 25.36 61.50
N ILE A 408 0.28 25.94 60.37
CA ILE A 408 1.37 26.91 60.32
C ILE A 408 1.02 28.16 61.13
N GLU A 409 -0.22 28.63 61.05
CA GLU A 409 -0.69 29.80 61.79
C GLU A 409 -0.73 29.54 63.31
N ASP A 410 -1.19 28.37 63.74
CA ASP A 410 -1.15 27.93 65.13
C ASP A 410 0.29 27.84 65.66
N LEU A 411 1.21 27.29 64.87
CA LEU A 411 2.63 27.22 65.23
C LEU A 411 3.25 28.63 65.34
N ARG A 412 2.88 29.55 64.46
CA ARG A 412 3.32 30.96 64.54
C ARG A 412 2.79 31.64 65.79
N ALA A 413 1.51 31.44 66.12
CA ALA A 413 0.90 31.98 67.33
C ALA A 413 1.60 31.43 68.59
N SER A 414 1.85 30.12 68.65
CA SER A 414 2.60 29.47 69.72
C SER A 414 4.04 30.00 69.84
N ASN A 415 4.75 30.16 68.71
CA ASN A 415 6.10 30.72 68.70
C ASN A 415 6.13 32.15 69.25
N ASN A 416 5.17 32.99 68.85
CA ASN A 416 5.03 34.36 69.34
C ASN A 416 4.73 34.39 70.85
N GLN A 417 3.86 33.50 71.33
CA GLN A 417 3.55 33.36 72.75
C GLN A 417 4.79 32.96 73.55
N MET A 418 5.55 31.96 73.08
CA MET A 418 6.82 31.56 73.69
C MET A 418 7.84 32.69 73.73
N ARG A 419 8.06 33.41 72.61
CA ARG A 419 8.95 34.58 72.56
C ARG A 419 8.54 35.65 73.59
N SER A 420 7.24 35.95 73.70
CA SER A 420 6.73 36.91 74.68
C SER A 420 6.96 36.47 76.13
N SER A 421 6.83 35.17 76.42
CA SER A 421 7.07 34.60 77.75
C SER A 421 8.54 34.66 78.16
N VAL A 422 9.45 34.44 77.20
CA VAL A 422 10.90 34.53 77.41
C VAL A 422 11.28 35.98 77.71
N LEU A 423 10.79 36.93 76.90
CA LEU A 423 10.99 38.36 77.11
C LEU A 423 10.48 38.86 78.47
N LYS A 424 9.36 38.32 78.97
CA LYS A 424 8.83 38.64 80.31
C LYS A 424 9.68 38.07 81.44
N LYS A 425 10.35 36.94 81.24
CA LYS A 425 11.26 36.32 82.22
C LYS A 425 12.65 36.96 82.24
N THR A 426 13.08 37.58 81.14
CA THR A 426 14.38 38.27 81.02
C THR A 426 14.31 39.77 81.22
N ALA A 427 13.12 40.35 81.45
CA ALA A 427 12.99 41.75 81.85
C ALA A 427 13.66 41.96 83.23
N PRO A 428 14.63 42.88 83.36
CA PRO A 428 15.30 43.13 84.63
C PRO A 428 14.29 43.66 85.65
N ASN A 429 14.30 43.03 86.82
CA ASN A 429 13.50 43.39 87.98
C ASN A 429 13.89 44.80 88.45
N ARG A 430 13.31 45.86 87.86
CA ARG A 430 13.37 47.21 88.43
C ARG A 430 12.41 47.27 89.62
N ARG A 431 12.85 46.73 90.75
CA ARG A 431 12.26 46.98 92.08
C ARG A 431 13.33 47.55 93.01
N ARG A 432 13.09 48.81 93.35
CA ARG A 432 13.69 49.66 94.40
C ARG A 432 15.16 50.03 94.27
#